data_AF-A0A354MBT2-F1
#
_entry.id   AF-A0A354MBT2-F1
#
_cell.length_a   1.000
_cell.length_b   1.000
_cell.length_c   1.000
_cell.angle_alpha   90.00
_cell.angle_beta   90.00
_cell.angle_gamma   90.00
#
_symmetry.space_group_name_H-M   'P 1'
#
loop_
_entity.id
_entity.type
_entity.pdbx_description
1 polymer ?
#
loop_
_entity_poly.entity_id
_entity_poly.type
_entity_poly.pdbx_seq_one_letter_code
_entity_poly.pdbx_strand_id
1 'polypeptide(L)'
;MKDKESIVEEVIKYRKKFFKEKLFEKYNDILDKMQIPEKFNYLDCVPDVFNSLEYEDIKQFKKDRYNLLYKEAKKYVNEKLKKISDLDNVIILVHPFYPGLRHANFLIEFQEYYKEYLEYERKIKRLLSKPENNIILFESPDNFARYTYSFMDFDSIKKVIFTEHSTGKILSDENISNLNFLKNKEIKICGCYGENCIVDVEKQLQDLKVKISREKSMILNRAIKI
;
A
#
# COMPACT_ATOMS: atom_id res chain seq x y z
N MET A 1 -4.52 -27.13 12.44
CA MET A 1 -4.20 -26.08 11.45
C MET A 1 -4.54 -26.64 10.07
N LYS A 2 -5.35 -25.92 9.28
CA LYS A 2 -5.58 -26.29 7.88
C LYS A 2 -4.28 -26.08 7.08
N ASP A 3 -4.00 -26.94 6.11
CA ASP A 3 -2.87 -26.75 5.21
C ASP A 3 -3.17 -25.63 4.18
N LYS A 4 -2.11 -25.20 3.48
CA LYS A 4 -2.16 -24.09 2.53
C LYS A 4 -3.11 -24.36 1.35
N GLU A 5 -3.21 -25.61 0.90
CA GLU A 5 -4.02 -25.99 -0.26
C GLU A 5 -5.52 -25.98 0.08
N SER A 6 -5.88 -26.50 1.26
CA SER A 6 -7.24 -26.50 1.78
C SER A 6 -7.83 -25.09 1.92
N ILE A 7 -7.03 -24.13 2.38
CA ILE A 7 -7.44 -22.73 2.53
C ILE A 7 -7.71 -22.07 1.16
N VAL A 8 -6.89 -22.39 0.15
CA VAL A 8 -7.03 -21.85 -1.20
C VAL A 8 -8.31 -22.38 -1.87
N GLU A 9 -8.61 -23.67 -1.73
CA GLU A 9 -9.81 -24.28 -2.31
C GLU A 9 -11.11 -23.73 -1.71
N GLU A 10 -11.16 -23.54 -0.40
CA GLU A 10 -12.33 -23.01 0.32
C GLU A 10 -12.64 -21.57 -0.10
N VAL A 11 -11.59 -20.78 -0.27
CA VAL A 11 -11.65 -19.41 -0.78
C VAL A 11 -12.16 -19.36 -2.23
N ILE A 12 -11.68 -20.24 -3.11
CA ILE A 12 -12.14 -20.32 -4.51
C ILE A 12 -13.62 -20.69 -4.57
N LYS A 13 -14.05 -21.67 -3.77
CA LYS A 13 -15.45 -22.10 -3.70
C LYS A 13 -16.36 -20.98 -3.19
N TYR A 14 -15.91 -20.21 -2.20
CA TYR A 14 -16.64 -19.06 -1.67
C TYR A 14 -16.77 -17.92 -2.69
N ARG A 15 -15.71 -17.64 -3.46
CA ARG A 15 -15.70 -16.60 -4.52
C ARG A 15 -16.69 -16.89 -5.64
N LYS A 16 -16.75 -18.14 -6.11
CA LYS A 16 -17.70 -18.59 -7.13
C LYS A 16 -19.16 -18.42 -6.71
N LYS A 17 -19.44 -18.39 -5.40
CA LYS A 17 -20.78 -18.20 -4.85
C LYS A 17 -21.24 -16.73 -4.84
N PHE A 18 -20.31 -15.76 -4.81
CA PHE A 18 -20.63 -14.34 -4.58
C PHE A 18 -20.47 -13.44 -5.80
N PHE A 19 -19.60 -13.77 -6.76
CA PHE A 19 -19.44 -12.99 -7.98
C PHE A 19 -20.22 -13.66 -9.12
N LYS A 20 -21.09 -12.89 -9.83
CA LYS A 20 -21.59 -13.33 -11.14
C LYS A 20 -20.37 -13.66 -12.01
N GLU A 21 -20.34 -14.85 -12.62
CA GLU A 21 -19.15 -15.45 -13.27
C GLU A 21 -18.37 -14.46 -14.18
N LYS A 22 -19.07 -13.59 -14.92
CA LYS A 22 -18.45 -12.57 -15.79
C LYS A 22 -17.63 -11.48 -15.08
N LEU A 23 -17.93 -11.13 -13.83
CA LEU A 23 -17.17 -10.15 -13.04
C LEU A 23 -15.93 -10.79 -12.40
N PHE A 24 -16.02 -12.09 -12.09
CA PHE A 24 -14.92 -12.86 -11.53
C PHE A 24 -13.77 -13.04 -12.54
N GLU A 25 -14.09 -13.38 -13.79
CA GLU A 25 -13.10 -13.51 -14.86
C GLU A 25 -12.38 -12.19 -15.15
N LYS A 26 -13.12 -11.08 -15.21
CA LYS A 26 -12.55 -9.75 -15.47
C LYS A 26 -11.68 -9.23 -14.32
N TYR A 27 -12.01 -9.60 -13.08
CA TYR A 27 -11.22 -9.29 -11.89
C TYR A 27 -9.95 -10.14 -11.83
N ASN A 28 -10.05 -11.44 -12.11
CA ASN A 28 -8.87 -12.31 -12.23
C ASN A 28 -7.96 -11.89 -13.39
N ASP A 29 -8.50 -11.43 -14.53
CA ASP A 29 -7.69 -10.86 -15.62
C ASP A 29 -6.87 -9.62 -15.20
N ILE A 30 -7.39 -8.83 -14.25
CA ILE A 30 -6.67 -7.66 -13.69
C ILE A 30 -5.64 -8.14 -12.66
N LEU A 31 -5.96 -9.14 -11.85
CA LEU A 31 -5.05 -9.76 -10.89
C LEU A 31 -3.93 -10.57 -11.57
N ASP A 32 -4.20 -11.23 -12.69
CA ASP A 32 -3.21 -11.97 -13.48
C ASP A 32 -2.26 -11.00 -14.23
N LYS A 33 -2.75 -9.81 -14.58
CA LYS A 33 -1.92 -8.71 -15.11
C LYS A 33 -1.10 -8.01 -14.03
N MET A 34 -1.60 -7.99 -12.80
CA MET A 34 -0.82 -7.61 -11.62
C MET A 34 0.02 -8.83 -11.23
N GLN A 35 1.15 -9.07 -11.90
CA GLN A 35 2.05 -10.17 -11.54
C GLN A 35 2.42 -10.09 -10.06
N ILE A 36 1.64 -10.75 -9.20
CA ILE A 36 2.00 -11.02 -7.83
C ILE A 36 3.08 -12.10 -7.97
N PRO A 37 4.32 -11.83 -7.53
CA PRO A 37 5.38 -12.84 -7.55
C PRO A 37 4.84 -14.12 -6.93
N GLU A 38 5.20 -15.29 -7.46
CA GLU A 38 4.64 -16.57 -7.01
C GLU A 38 4.75 -16.78 -5.48
N LYS A 39 5.78 -16.17 -4.87
CA LYS A 39 5.99 -16.08 -3.41
C LYS A 39 4.91 -15.31 -2.63
N PHE A 40 4.00 -14.61 -3.29
CA PHE A 40 2.95 -13.76 -2.73
C PHE A 40 1.54 -14.17 -3.24
N ASN A 41 1.42 -15.20 -4.08
CA ASN A 41 0.15 -15.62 -4.72
C ASN A 41 -0.97 -16.03 -3.75
N TYR A 42 -0.67 -16.29 -2.47
CA TYR A 42 -1.67 -16.65 -1.46
C TYR A 42 -2.42 -15.44 -0.86
N LEU A 43 -2.12 -14.22 -1.32
CA LEU A 43 -2.54 -12.97 -0.68
C LEU A 43 -3.87 -12.40 -1.19
N ASP A 44 -4.63 -13.09 -2.03
CA ASP A 44 -5.73 -12.41 -2.72
C ASP A 44 -7.13 -12.58 -2.16
N CYS A 45 -7.41 -13.00 -0.93
CA CYS A 45 -8.82 -13.37 -0.67
C CYS A 45 -9.35 -13.14 0.74
N VAL A 46 -9.72 -11.90 1.09
CA VAL A 46 -10.89 -11.71 1.98
C VAL A 46 -11.55 -10.36 1.68
N PRO A 47 -12.84 -10.30 1.32
CA PRO A 47 -13.60 -9.05 1.29
C PRO A 47 -13.65 -8.39 2.68
N ASP A 48 -13.75 -7.07 2.74
CA ASP A 48 -13.88 -6.29 3.99
C ASP A 48 -15.30 -6.29 4.58
N VAL A 49 -16.15 -7.21 4.13
CA VAL A 49 -17.53 -7.31 4.62
C VAL A 49 -17.62 -8.51 5.56
N PHE A 50 -18.42 -8.38 6.62
CA PHE A 50 -19.08 -9.42 7.45
C PHE A 50 -18.72 -9.41 8.95
N ASN A 51 -19.77 -9.28 9.79
CA ASN A 51 -19.79 -9.51 11.24
C ASN A 51 -20.50 -10.85 11.52
N SER A 52 -19.80 -11.99 11.55
CA SER A 52 -20.34 -13.30 11.97
C SER A 52 -19.43 -13.97 13.02
N LEU A 53 -19.82 -15.08 13.66
CA LEU A 53 -18.95 -15.81 14.60
C LEU A 53 -17.71 -16.42 13.92
N GLU A 54 -17.77 -16.68 12.62
CA GLU A 54 -16.62 -17.04 11.77
C GLU A 54 -15.66 -15.84 11.56
N TYR A 55 -16.08 -14.63 11.91
CA TYR A 55 -15.29 -13.41 11.77
C TYR A 55 -14.08 -13.38 12.69
N GLU A 56 -14.14 -13.94 13.91
CA GLU A 56 -12.96 -13.95 14.79
C GLU A 56 -11.87 -14.90 14.27
N ASP A 57 -12.25 -16.06 13.71
CA ASP A 57 -11.32 -16.95 13.01
C ASP A 57 -10.79 -16.31 11.72
N ILE A 58 -11.65 -15.64 10.93
CA ILE A 58 -11.24 -14.86 9.76
C ILE A 58 -10.33 -13.69 10.15
N LYS A 59 -10.56 -13.05 11.29
CA LYS A 59 -9.79 -11.91 11.80
C LYS A 59 -8.44 -12.36 12.36
N GLN A 60 -8.40 -13.49 13.05
CA GLN A 60 -7.16 -14.12 13.48
C GLN A 60 -6.36 -14.61 12.26
N PHE A 61 -7.01 -15.22 11.27
CA PHE A 61 -6.38 -15.57 10.00
C PHE A 61 -5.88 -14.33 9.23
N LYS A 62 -6.68 -13.26 9.14
CA LYS A 62 -6.27 -11.97 8.57
C LYS A 62 -5.05 -11.41 9.30
N LYS A 63 -5.00 -11.51 10.63
CA LYS A 63 -3.89 -11.06 11.47
C LYS A 63 -2.63 -11.90 11.26
N ASP A 64 -2.73 -13.22 11.27
CA ASP A 64 -1.59 -14.11 11.06
C ASP A 64 -1.03 -13.98 9.64
N ARG A 65 -1.90 -13.87 8.65
CA ARG A 65 -1.54 -13.57 7.27
C ARG A 65 -0.88 -12.20 7.14
N TYR A 66 -1.43 -11.18 7.78
CA TYR A 66 -0.83 -9.84 7.78
C TYR A 66 0.56 -9.85 8.40
N ASN A 67 0.75 -10.56 9.51
CA ASN A 67 2.04 -10.71 10.17
C ASN A 67 3.06 -11.43 9.28
N LEU A 68 2.66 -12.51 8.61
CA LEU A 68 3.52 -13.22 7.66
C LEU A 68 3.90 -12.30 6.50
N LEU A 69 2.93 -11.58 5.95
CA LEU A 69 3.15 -10.66 4.85
C LEU A 69 4.08 -9.51 5.23
N TYR A 70 3.88 -8.92 6.40
CA TYR A 70 4.74 -7.89 6.94
C TYR A 70 6.19 -8.39 7.08
N LYS A 71 6.39 -9.61 7.59
CA LYS A 71 7.73 -10.22 7.71
C LYS A 71 8.41 -10.38 6.35
N GLU A 72 7.71 -10.95 5.37
CA GLU A 72 8.26 -11.16 4.02
C GLU A 72 8.53 -9.84 3.28
N ALA A 73 7.60 -8.89 3.36
CA ALA A 73 7.77 -7.57 2.76
C ALA A 73 8.94 -6.81 3.41
N LYS A 74 9.05 -6.84 4.75
CA LYS A 74 10.17 -6.24 5.48
C LYS A 74 11.50 -6.88 5.11
N LYS A 75 11.55 -8.21 5.01
CA LYS A 75 12.75 -8.93 4.57
C LYS A 75 13.18 -8.49 3.17
N TYR A 76 12.26 -8.48 2.21
CA TYR A 76 12.52 -8.05 0.84
C TYR A 76 13.03 -6.60 0.77
N VAL A 77 12.40 -5.68 1.51
CA VAL A 77 12.85 -4.28 1.59
C VAL A 77 14.26 -4.18 2.15
N ASN A 78 14.59 -4.93 3.20
CA ASN A 78 15.93 -4.91 3.81
C ASN A 78 17.01 -5.51 2.91
N GLU A 79 16.66 -6.50 2.06
CA GLU A 79 17.58 -7.09 1.09
C GLU A 79 17.84 -6.14 -0.09
N LYS A 80 16.81 -5.40 -0.54
CA LYS A 80 16.89 -4.49 -1.68
C LYS A 80 17.48 -3.13 -1.33
N LEU A 81 17.07 -2.55 -0.20
CA LEU A 81 17.47 -1.21 0.19
C LEU A 81 18.60 -1.26 1.21
N LYS A 82 19.69 -0.55 0.91
CA LYS A 82 20.80 -0.37 1.86
C LYS A 82 20.38 0.60 2.97
N LYS A 83 21.02 0.50 4.14
CA LYS A 83 20.88 1.53 5.18
C LYS A 83 21.37 2.87 4.63
N ILE A 84 20.53 3.88 4.73
CA ILE A 84 20.86 5.24 4.30
C ILE A 84 20.97 6.10 5.55
N SER A 85 22.08 6.83 5.63
CA SER A 85 22.25 7.96 6.53
C SER A 85 22.25 9.24 5.70
N ASP A 86 21.52 10.23 6.18
CA ASP A 86 21.55 11.63 5.75
C ASP A 86 21.06 11.93 4.32
N LEU A 87 19.73 12.02 4.18
CA LEU A 87 19.07 12.43 2.94
C LEU A 87 18.62 13.89 3.01
N ASP A 88 19.01 14.69 2.03
CA ASP A 88 18.43 16.02 1.81
C ASP A 88 17.21 15.95 0.89
N ASN A 89 16.29 16.90 0.97
CA ASN A 89 15.12 16.99 0.08
C ASN A 89 14.28 15.69 0.03
N VAL A 90 13.82 15.24 1.20
CA VAL A 90 13.03 14.00 1.33
C VAL A 90 11.59 14.21 0.87
N ILE A 91 11.10 13.28 0.07
CA ILE A 91 9.70 13.20 -0.34
C ILE A 91 9.08 11.95 0.28
N ILE A 92 8.03 12.13 1.08
CA ILE A 92 7.22 11.03 1.59
C ILE A 92 6.05 10.80 0.64
N LEU A 93 5.90 9.54 0.23
CA LEU A 93 4.85 9.11 -0.68
C LEU A 93 3.98 8.07 0.02
N VAL A 94 2.74 8.45 0.33
CA VAL A 94 1.80 7.67 1.14
C VAL A 94 0.82 6.91 0.24
N HIS A 95 0.82 5.58 0.36
CA HIS A 95 -0.09 4.66 -0.34
C HIS A 95 -0.33 4.99 -1.82
N PRO A 96 0.75 5.21 -2.61
CA PRO A 96 0.65 5.88 -3.91
C PRO A 96 -0.24 5.19 -4.93
N PHE A 97 -0.48 3.90 -4.81
CA PHE A 97 -1.23 3.12 -5.80
C PHE A 97 -2.48 2.45 -5.25
N TYR A 98 -2.88 2.80 -4.02
CA TYR A 98 -4.03 2.23 -3.35
C TYR A 98 -5.31 2.23 -4.22
N PRO A 99 -5.69 3.33 -4.92
CA PRO A 99 -6.91 3.34 -5.74
C PRO A 99 -6.92 2.29 -6.85
N GLY A 100 -5.78 2.10 -7.54
CA GLY A 100 -5.65 1.11 -8.61
C GLY A 100 -5.80 -0.33 -8.11
N LEU A 101 -5.46 -0.58 -6.83
CA LEU A 101 -5.51 -1.91 -6.23
C LEU A 101 -6.86 -2.24 -5.61
N ARG A 102 -7.43 -1.29 -4.87
CA ARG A 102 -8.61 -1.53 -4.00
C ARG A 102 -9.90 -0.96 -4.56
N HIS A 103 -9.81 -0.05 -5.52
CA HIS A 103 -10.96 0.60 -6.13
C HIS A 103 -10.98 0.45 -7.65
N ALA A 104 -10.36 -0.60 -8.20
CA ALA A 104 -10.38 -0.89 -9.63
C ALA A 104 -11.81 -0.90 -10.21
N ASN A 105 -12.78 -1.50 -9.49
CA ASN A 105 -14.18 -1.50 -9.89
C ASN A 105 -14.78 -0.09 -9.95
N PHE A 106 -14.46 0.74 -8.96
CA PHE A 106 -14.90 2.13 -8.90
C PHE A 106 -14.24 2.99 -9.99
N LEU A 107 -12.96 2.76 -10.29
CA LEU A 107 -12.27 3.42 -11.41
C LEU A 107 -12.93 3.05 -12.76
N ILE A 108 -13.36 1.81 -12.94
CA ILE A 108 -14.06 1.37 -14.16
C ILE A 108 -15.42 2.08 -14.29
N GLU A 109 -16.15 2.23 -13.19
CA GLU A 109 -17.48 2.84 -13.15
C GLU A 109 -17.44 4.36 -13.34
N PHE A 110 -16.45 5.05 -12.76
CA PHE A 110 -16.36 6.51 -12.77
C PHE A 110 -15.21 7.01 -13.67
N GLN A 111 -15.51 7.17 -14.97
CA GLN A 111 -14.52 7.52 -15.99
C GLN A 111 -13.73 8.82 -15.73
N GLU A 112 -14.36 9.85 -15.14
CA GLU A 112 -13.66 11.09 -14.78
C GLU A 112 -12.62 10.85 -13.69
N TYR A 113 -12.98 10.05 -12.68
CA TYR A 113 -12.05 9.69 -11.61
C TYR A 113 -10.93 8.79 -12.12
N TYR A 114 -11.20 7.91 -13.08
CA TYR A 114 -10.16 7.11 -13.74
C TYR A 114 -9.15 7.98 -14.48
N LYS A 115 -9.59 9.01 -15.22
CA LYS A 115 -8.68 9.96 -15.89
C LYS A 115 -7.80 10.69 -14.89
N GLU A 116 -8.39 11.19 -13.79
CA GLU A 116 -7.67 11.84 -12.69
C GLU A 116 -6.62 10.90 -12.09
N TYR A 117 -6.98 9.64 -11.82
CA TYR A 117 -6.07 8.63 -11.32
C TYR A 117 -4.91 8.36 -12.28
N LEU A 118 -5.16 8.22 -13.59
CA LEU A 118 -4.11 7.99 -14.58
C LEU A 118 -3.12 9.17 -14.67
N GLU A 119 -3.62 10.40 -14.60
CA GLU A 119 -2.75 11.59 -14.55
C GLU A 119 -1.89 11.61 -13.28
N TYR A 120 -2.51 11.33 -12.14
CA TYR A 120 -1.82 11.20 -10.87
C TYR A 120 -0.76 10.08 -10.91
N GLU A 121 -1.08 8.89 -11.41
CA GLU A 121 -0.16 7.76 -11.51
C GLU A 121 1.04 8.09 -12.40
N ARG A 122 0.83 8.79 -13.52
CA ARG A 122 1.92 9.29 -14.38
C ARG A 122 2.84 10.26 -13.63
N LYS A 123 2.29 11.15 -12.80
CA LYS A 123 3.09 12.07 -11.97
C LYS A 123 3.93 11.28 -10.95
N ILE A 124 3.35 10.27 -10.29
CA ILE A 124 4.08 9.39 -9.37
C ILE A 124 5.21 8.66 -10.10
N LYS A 125 4.93 8.03 -11.24
CA LYS A 125 5.94 7.32 -12.04
C LYS A 125 7.10 8.24 -12.47
N ARG A 126 6.79 9.48 -12.88
CA ARG A 126 7.81 10.50 -13.21
C ARG A 126 8.63 10.93 -11.99
N LEU A 127 8.03 10.96 -10.81
CA LEU A 127 8.75 11.26 -9.58
C LEU A 127 9.72 10.13 -9.22
N LEU A 128 9.27 8.87 -9.35
CA LEU A 128 10.09 7.70 -9.08
C LEU A 128 11.25 7.54 -10.08
N SER A 129 11.08 7.96 -11.34
CA SER A 129 12.12 7.83 -12.37
C SER A 129 13.31 8.79 -12.21
N LYS A 130 13.27 9.70 -11.24
CA LYS A 130 14.29 10.72 -11.00
C LYS A 130 15.23 10.29 -9.87
N PRO A 131 16.45 9.79 -10.16
CA PRO A 131 17.34 9.22 -9.14
C PRO A 131 17.80 10.23 -8.08
N GLU A 132 17.74 11.54 -8.41
CA GLU A 132 18.03 12.64 -7.49
C GLU A 132 16.99 12.80 -6.38
N ASN A 133 15.79 12.23 -6.54
CA ASN A 133 14.76 12.29 -5.52
C ASN A 133 15.06 11.30 -4.38
N ASN A 134 14.78 11.73 -3.16
CA ASN A 134 14.92 10.91 -1.96
C ASN A 134 13.55 10.50 -1.42
N ILE A 135 13.01 9.41 -1.95
CA ILE A 135 11.63 8.98 -1.70
C ILE A 135 11.59 7.98 -0.55
N ILE A 136 10.72 8.25 0.42
CA ILE A 136 10.32 7.31 1.46
C ILE A 136 8.88 6.89 1.19
N LEU A 137 8.68 5.61 0.91
CA LEU A 137 7.35 5.05 0.71
C LEU A 137 6.72 4.73 2.06
N PHE A 138 5.51 5.21 2.28
CA PHE A 138 4.64 4.77 3.37
C PHE A 138 3.57 3.88 2.76
N GLU A 139 3.60 2.58 3.07
CA GLU A 139 2.75 1.61 2.38
C GLU A 139 2.26 0.50 3.32
N SER A 140 1.09 -0.07 3.02
CA SER A 140 0.65 -1.26 3.75
C SER A 140 1.36 -2.50 3.20
N PRO A 141 1.70 -3.51 4.03
CA PRO A 141 2.35 -4.73 3.55
C PRO A 141 1.59 -5.40 2.39
N ASP A 142 0.26 -5.30 2.43
CA ASP A 142 -0.61 -5.88 1.41
C ASP A 142 -0.53 -5.16 0.07
N ASN A 143 -0.69 -3.83 0.05
CA ASN A 143 -0.53 -3.06 -1.18
C ASN A 143 0.90 -3.17 -1.73
N PHE A 144 1.89 -3.22 -0.84
CA PHE A 144 3.28 -3.40 -1.21
C PHE A 144 3.48 -4.67 -2.01
N ALA A 145 3.07 -5.81 -1.46
CA ALA A 145 3.24 -7.11 -2.12
C ALA A 145 2.44 -7.25 -3.41
N ARG A 146 1.30 -6.56 -3.53
CA ARG A 146 0.47 -6.60 -4.73
C ARG A 146 1.02 -5.80 -5.89
N TYR A 147 1.63 -4.64 -5.63
CA TYR A 147 2.01 -3.74 -6.72
C TYR A 147 3.20 -2.85 -6.40
N THR A 148 3.26 -2.21 -5.22
CA THR A 148 4.31 -1.21 -4.94
C THR A 148 5.71 -1.83 -4.96
N TYR A 149 5.87 -3.15 -4.71
CA TYR A 149 7.15 -3.85 -4.80
C TYR A 149 7.79 -3.77 -6.20
N SER A 150 7.00 -3.64 -7.27
CA SER A 150 7.49 -3.59 -8.66
C SER A 150 8.26 -2.31 -8.97
N PHE A 151 8.17 -1.30 -8.10
CA PHE A 151 8.89 -0.04 -8.23
C PHE A 151 10.20 -0.04 -7.44
N MET A 152 10.53 -1.09 -6.71
CA MET A 152 11.69 -1.12 -5.80
C MET A 152 13.05 -1.05 -6.51
N ASP A 153 13.08 -1.21 -7.84
CA ASP A 153 14.30 -1.06 -8.63
C ASP A 153 14.56 0.42 -9.03
N PHE A 154 13.68 1.36 -8.68
CA PHE A 154 13.96 2.79 -8.83
C PHE A 154 14.93 3.27 -7.74
N ASP A 155 16.07 3.80 -8.16
CA ASP A 155 17.09 4.37 -7.26
C ASP A 155 16.54 5.48 -6.36
N SER A 156 15.47 6.16 -6.77
CA SER A 156 14.85 7.22 -5.98
C SER A 156 14.23 6.73 -4.67
N ILE A 157 13.87 5.44 -4.57
CA ILE A 157 13.28 4.86 -3.37
C ILE A 157 14.40 4.53 -2.38
N LYS A 158 14.40 5.26 -1.27
CA LYS A 158 15.43 5.17 -0.25
C LYS A 158 14.98 4.32 0.94
N LYS A 159 13.69 4.31 1.24
CA LYS A 159 13.14 3.57 2.37
C LYS A 159 11.68 3.23 2.15
N VAL A 160 11.24 2.13 2.76
CA VAL A 160 9.81 1.79 2.90
C VAL A 160 9.49 1.71 4.39
N ILE A 161 8.42 2.38 4.79
CA ILE A 161 7.85 2.36 6.13
C ILE A 161 6.48 1.72 6.02
N PHE A 162 6.29 0.62 6.75
CA PHE A 162 5.02 -0.07 6.69
C PHE A 162 4.00 0.52 7.65
N THR A 163 2.79 0.72 7.13
CA THR A 163 1.66 1.32 7.83
C THR A 163 0.42 0.40 7.84
N GLU A 164 -0.50 0.68 8.76
CA GLU A 164 -1.85 0.14 8.77
C GLU A 164 -2.57 0.53 7.48
N HIS A 165 -3.37 -0.40 6.97
CA HIS A 165 -4.01 -0.29 5.67
C HIS A 165 -4.96 0.92 5.55
N SER A 166 -5.70 1.22 6.62
CA SER A 166 -6.83 2.17 6.57
C SER A 166 -6.53 3.54 7.19
N THR A 167 -5.42 3.65 7.92
CA THR A 167 -5.13 4.80 8.80
C THR A 167 -3.72 5.37 8.56
N GLY A 168 -2.87 4.77 7.72
CA GLY A 168 -1.48 5.27 7.58
C GLY A 168 -0.66 5.22 8.88
N LYS A 169 -1.17 4.59 9.94
CA LYS A 169 -0.48 4.44 11.23
C LYS A 169 0.72 3.51 11.09
N ILE A 170 1.88 3.91 11.59
CA ILE A 170 3.10 3.11 11.46
C ILE A 170 3.00 1.84 12.32
N LEU A 171 3.37 0.69 11.74
CA LEU A 171 3.12 -0.64 12.35
C LEU A 171 4.08 -1.04 13.49
N SER A 172 5.13 -0.28 13.75
CA SER A 172 6.05 -0.61 14.85
C SER A 172 6.85 0.60 15.36
N ASP A 173 7.17 0.58 16.65
CA ASP A 173 8.06 1.57 17.28
C ASP A 173 9.47 1.55 16.68
N GLU A 174 9.89 0.40 16.15
CA GLU A 174 11.12 0.28 15.36
C GLU A 174 11.05 1.13 14.09
N ASN A 175 9.90 1.11 13.38
CA ASN A 175 9.69 1.94 12.20
C ASN A 175 9.62 3.44 12.54
N ILE A 176 9.09 3.80 13.72
CA ILE A 176 9.11 5.18 14.22
C ILE A 176 10.55 5.61 14.54
N SER A 177 11.31 4.78 15.25
CA SER A 177 12.72 5.04 15.57
C SER A 177 13.57 5.19 14.30
N ASN A 178 13.23 4.43 13.27
CA ASN A 178 13.80 4.49 11.93
C ASN A 178 13.53 5.80 11.18
N LEU A 179 12.68 6.69 11.68
CA LEU A 179 12.39 8.02 11.13
C LEU A 179 13.11 9.16 11.84
N ASN A 180 13.86 8.89 12.92
CA ASN A 180 14.57 9.92 13.68
C ASN A 180 15.55 10.75 12.83
N PHE A 181 16.06 10.20 11.73
CA PHE A 181 16.92 10.94 10.79
C PHE A 181 16.20 12.07 10.05
N LEU A 182 14.86 12.11 10.07
CA LEU A 182 14.05 13.19 9.50
C LEU A 182 13.90 14.37 10.46
N LYS A 183 14.31 14.23 11.71
CA LYS A 183 14.19 15.30 12.71
C LYS A 183 14.88 16.57 12.22
N ASN A 184 14.18 17.69 12.34
CA ASN A 184 14.62 19.01 11.86
C ASN A 184 14.80 19.13 10.32
N LYS A 185 14.42 18.13 9.52
CA LYS A 185 14.42 18.23 8.06
C LYS A 185 13.10 18.83 7.56
N GLU A 186 13.18 19.53 6.44
CA GLU A 186 12.01 19.90 5.65
C GLU A 186 11.70 18.76 4.69
N ILE A 187 10.46 18.29 4.72
CA ILE A 187 9.99 17.20 3.87
C ILE A 187 8.78 17.64 3.05
N LYS A 188 8.62 17.03 1.89
CA LYS A 188 7.38 17.10 1.11
C LYS A 188 6.59 15.83 1.30
N ILE A 189 5.28 15.93 1.50
CA ILE A 189 4.39 14.77 1.57
C ILE A 189 3.35 14.80 0.44
N CYS A 190 3.11 13.65 -0.16
CA CYS A 190 2.16 13.43 -1.25
C CYS A 190 1.66 11.98 -1.26
N GLY A 191 0.72 11.66 -2.15
CA GLY A 191 0.17 10.31 -2.26
C GLY A 191 -1.36 10.28 -2.40
N CYS A 192 -1.97 9.17 -2.00
CA CYS A 192 -3.42 9.01 -2.03
C CYS A 192 -4.05 9.22 -0.64
N TYR A 193 -5.35 9.48 -0.61
CA TYR A 193 -6.15 9.63 0.61
C TYR A 193 -5.67 10.80 1.48
N GLY A 194 -5.57 11.98 0.88
CA GLY A 194 -5.01 13.17 1.53
C GLY A 194 -5.66 13.53 2.86
N GLU A 195 -6.96 13.30 3.02
CA GLU A 195 -7.70 13.63 4.24
C GLU A 195 -7.71 12.52 5.30
N ASN A 196 -7.21 11.32 4.97
CA ASN A 196 -7.15 10.19 5.91
C ASN A 196 -5.68 9.82 6.16
N CYS A 197 -5.10 8.99 5.29
CA CYS A 197 -3.77 8.41 5.53
C CYS A 197 -2.64 9.45 5.54
N ILE A 198 -2.72 10.49 4.70
CA ILE A 198 -1.69 11.54 4.71
C ILE A 198 -1.73 12.31 6.02
N VAL A 199 -2.91 12.71 6.49
CA VAL A 199 -3.09 13.42 7.78
C VAL A 199 -2.54 12.60 8.95
N ASP A 200 -2.82 11.29 9.00
CA ASP A 200 -2.33 10.43 10.07
C ASP A 200 -0.81 10.26 10.03
N VAL A 201 -0.20 10.18 8.85
CA VAL A 201 1.26 10.18 8.69
C VAL A 201 1.86 11.53 9.11
N GLU A 202 1.24 12.64 8.72
CA GLU A 202 1.67 13.99 9.11
C GLU A 202 1.71 14.15 10.63
N LYS A 203 0.65 13.73 11.32
CA LYS A 203 0.56 13.81 12.78
C LYS A 203 1.73 13.06 13.45
N GLN A 204 1.99 11.84 13.03
CA GLN A 204 3.09 11.03 13.57
C GLN A 204 4.47 11.65 13.30
N LEU A 205 4.65 12.32 12.17
CA LEU A 205 5.90 13.00 11.82
C LEU A 205 6.05 14.36 12.54
N GLN A 206 4.95 15.05 12.81
CA GLN A 206 4.94 16.27 13.63
C GLN A 206 5.34 15.99 15.07
N ASP A 207 4.92 14.86 15.64
CA ASP A 207 5.36 14.39 16.96
C ASP A 207 6.89 14.21 17.02
N LEU A 208 7.52 13.91 15.88
CA LEU A 208 8.98 13.82 15.70
C LEU A 208 9.66 15.18 15.41
N LYS A 209 8.92 16.29 15.45
CA LYS A 209 9.38 17.66 15.11
C LYS A 209 9.91 17.80 13.68
N VAL A 210 9.33 17.06 12.74
CA VAL A 210 9.63 17.19 11.30
C VAL A 210 8.83 18.36 10.72
N LYS A 211 9.46 19.19 9.87
CA LYS A 211 8.75 20.27 9.14
C LYS A 211 8.19 19.70 7.85
N ILE A 212 6.87 19.78 7.67
CA ILE A 212 6.17 19.10 6.57
C ILE A 212 5.48 20.13 5.69
N SER A 213 5.63 19.98 4.37
CA SER A 213 4.83 20.69 3.36
C SER A 213 4.12 19.67 2.47
N ARG A 214 2.88 19.97 2.07
CA ARG A 214 2.11 19.12 1.14
C ARG A 214 2.42 19.48 -0.31
N GLU A 215 2.76 18.51 -1.15
CA GLU A 215 2.82 18.68 -2.60
C GLU A 215 1.42 18.48 -3.19
N LYS A 216 0.59 19.53 -3.10
CA LYS A 216 -0.84 19.49 -3.46
C LYS A 216 -1.10 18.97 -4.88
N SER A 217 -0.19 19.23 -5.82
CA SER A 217 -0.34 18.78 -7.22
C SER A 217 -0.23 17.26 -7.41
N MET A 218 0.22 16.56 -6.37
CA MET A 218 0.46 15.12 -6.28
C MET A 218 -0.29 14.47 -5.11
N ILE A 219 -1.39 15.08 -4.68
CA ILE A 219 -2.32 14.48 -3.71
C ILE A 219 -3.59 14.08 -4.44
N LEU A 220 -3.97 12.80 -4.32
CA LEU A 220 -5.25 12.29 -4.77
C LEU A 220 -6.18 12.13 -3.56
N ASN A 221 -7.15 13.04 -3.42
CA ASN A 221 -8.03 13.10 -2.24
C ASN A 221 -9.21 12.13 -2.27
N ARG A 222 -9.55 11.60 -3.44
CA ARG A 222 -10.73 10.73 -3.57
C ARG A 222 -10.43 9.32 -3.07
N ALA A 223 -11.12 8.94 -2.01
CA ALA A 223 -11.94 7.74 -2.07
C ALA A 223 -13.31 8.13 -1.55
N ILE A 224 -14.31 7.91 -2.38
CA ILE A 224 -15.68 8.28 -2.03
C ILE A 224 -16.01 7.65 -0.67
N LYS A 225 -16.49 8.48 0.25
CA LYS A 225 -17.33 8.01 1.37
C LYS A 225 -18.53 7.33 0.72
N ILE A 226 -18.44 6.03 0.49
CA ILE A 226 -19.60 5.18 0.19
C ILE A 226 -20.13 4.74 1.54
#